data_AF-A0A7W6K1C5-F1
#
_entry.id   AF-A0A7W6K1C5-F1
#
_cell.length_a   1.000
_cell.length_b   1.000
_cell.length_c   1.000
_cell.angle_alpha   90.00
_cell.angle_beta   90.00
_cell.angle_gamma   90.00
#
_symmetry.space_group_name_H-M   'P 1'
#
loop_
_entity.id
_entity.type
_entity.pdbx_description
1 polymer ?
#
loop_
_entity_poly.entity_id
_entity_poly.type
_entity_poly.pdbx_seq_one_letter_code
_entity_poly.pdbx_strand_id
1 'polypeptide(L)' 'MGQILHGSARTTEAVRRAIQHSQESLRVLAKRYGINQKTVAKWKRRTAVKDLPTGPKDVRS' A
#
# COMPACT_ATOMS: atom_id res chain seq x y z
N MET A 1 10.23 14.08 0.29
CA MET A 1 10.63 12.94 -0.56
C MET A 1 9.38 12.46 -1.29
N GLY A 2 9.18 12.92 -2.53
CA GLY A 2 7.96 12.65 -3.29
C GLY A 2 7.82 11.16 -3.58
N GLN A 3 6.67 10.57 -3.26
CA GLN A 3 6.39 9.20 -3.61
C GLN A 3 6.19 9.13 -5.12
N ILE A 4 7.13 8.53 -5.85
CA ILE A 4 6.98 8.27 -7.28
C ILE A 4 6.00 7.10 -7.41
N LEU A 5 4.73 7.46 -7.59
CA LEU A 5 3.67 6.51 -7.86
C LEU A 5 3.34 6.53 -9.35
N HIS A 6 3.02 5.36 -9.90
CA HIS A 6 2.42 5.27 -11.22
C HIS A 6 1.12 6.10 -11.29
N GLY A 7 0.81 6.72 -12.42
CA GLY A 7 -0.36 7.62 -12.56
C GLY A 7 -1.71 6.98 -12.22
N SER A 8 -1.84 5.65 -12.36
CA SER A 8 -3.05 4.89 -11.96
C SER A 8 -3.01 4.34 -10.53
N ALA A 9 -1.98 4.64 -9.73
CA ALA A 9 -1.86 4.14 -8.37
C ALA A 9 -2.87 4.85 -7.46
N ARG A 10 -3.92 4.12 -7.04
CA ARG A 10 -4.95 4.65 -6.13
C ARG A 10 -4.58 4.65 -4.65
N THR A 11 -3.47 3.99 -4.28
CA THR A 11 -3.04 3.87 -2.87
C THR A 11 -1.69 4.51 -2.64
N THR A 12 -1.69 5.64 -1.94
CA THR A 12 -0.50 6.38 -1.51
C THR A 12 0.07 5.83 -0.20
N GLU A 13 1.28 6.26 0.17
CA GLU A 13 1.90 5.91 1.46
C GLU A 13 0.98 6.22 2.64
N ALA A 14 0.34 7.41 2.60
CA ALA A 14 -0.53 7.87 3.66
C ALA A 14 -1.73 6.93 3.85
N VAL A 15 -2.37 6.51 2.75
CA VAL A 15 -3.50 5.57 2.78
C VAL A 15 -3.05 4.20 3.31
N ARG A 16 -1.90 3.70 2.84
CA ARG A 16 -1.35 2.41 3.28
C ARG A 16 -1.00 2.42 4.78
N ARG A 17 -0.42 3.52 5.28
CA ARG A 17 -0.10 3.72 6.70
C ARG A 17 -1.37 3.79 7.55
N ALA A 18 -2.38 4.52 7.08
CA ALA A 18 -3.68 4.60 7.75
C ALA A 18 -4.37 3.23 7.83
N ILE A 19 -4.26 2.40 6.79
CA ILE A 19 -4.81 1.04 6.79
C ILE A 19 -4.09 0.14 7.80
N GLN A 20 -2.77 0.23 7.93
CA GLN A 20 -2.01 -0.57 8.91
C GLN A 20 -2.36 -0.21 10.36
N HIS A 21 -2.52 1.07 10.68
CA HIS A 21 -2.82 1.51 12.05
C HIS A 21 -4.31 1.43 12.41
N SER A 22 -5.20 1.19 11.43
CA SER A 22 -6.64 1.15 11.69
C SER A 22 -7.12 -0.20 12.20
N GLN A 23 -7.87 -0.16 13.31
CA GLN A 23 -8.61 -1.30 13.87
C GLN A 23 -9.97 -1.51 13.19
N GLU A 24 -10.38 -0.61 12.30
CA GLU A 24 -11.65 -0.70 11.59
C GLU A 24 -11.71 -1.93 10.66
N SER A 25 -12.94 -2.33 10.33
CA SER A 25 -13.18 -3.44 9.43
C SER A 25 -12.74 -3.12 8.00
N LEU A 26 -12.41 -4.17 7.23
CA LEU A 26 -11.96 -4.02 5.83
C LEU A 26 -13.00 -3.30 4.95
N ARG A 27 -14.30 -3.53 5.22
CA ARG A 27 -15.41 -2.91 4.48
C ARG A 27 -15.46 -1.40 4.68
N VAL A 28 -15.23 -0.92 5.91
CA VAL A 28 -15.22 0.51 6.22
C VAL A 28 -14.06 1.21 5.54
N LEU A 29 -12.85 0.63 5.62
CA LEU A 29 -11.65 1.18 4.99
C LEU A 29 -11.77 1.18 3.45
N ALA A 30 -12.34 0.11 2.87
CA ALA A 30 -12.59 0.02 1.44
C ALA A 30 -13.52 1.13 0.94
N LYS A 31 -14.60 1.41 1.68
CA LYS A 31 -15.54 2.49 1.36
C LYS A 31 -14.90 3.87 1.50
N ARG A 32 -14.14 4.11 2.59
CA ARG A 32 -13.49 5.40 2.86
C ARG A 32 -12.48 5.78 1.78
N TYR A 33 -11.66 4.82 1.34
CA TYR A 33 -10.58 5.08 0.38
C TYR A 33 -10.94 4.71 -1.06
N GLY A 34 -12.16 4.22 -1.34
CA GLY A 34 -12.58 3.84 -2.69
C GLY A 34 -11.75 2.69 -3.30
N ILE A 35 -11.24 1.78 -2.47
CA ILE A 35 -10.39 0.66 -2.88
C ILE A 35 -11.02 -0.68 -2.56
N ASN A 36 -10.64 -1.72 -3.31
CA ASN A 36 -11.14 -3.07 -3.07
C ASN A 36 -10.72 -3.58 -1.68
N GLN A 37 -11.62 -4.27 -0.95
CA GLN A 37 -11.33 -4.89 0.34
C GLN A 37 -10.12 -5.84 0.31
N LYS A 38 -9.87 -6.53 -0.82
CA LYS A 38 -8.68 -7.38 -0.99
C LYS A 38 -7.37 -6.57 -0.89
N THR A 39 -7.40 -5.32 -1.38
CA THR A 39 -6.27 -4.39 -1.31
C THR A 39 -6.05 -3.92 0.12
N VAL A 40 -7.13 -3.62 0.85
CA VAL A 40 -7.06 -3.30 2.29
C VAL A 40 -6.46 -4.47 3.08
N ALA A 41 -6.95 -5.69 2.85
CA ALA A 41 -6.46 -6.89 3.52
C ALA A 41 -4.99 -7.19 3.20
N LYS A 42 -4.56 -6.92 1.95
CA LYS A 42 -3.17 -7.02 1.55
C LYS A 42 -2.29 -6.03 2.32
N TRP A 43 -2.68 -4.76 2.39
CA TRP A 43 -1.91 -3.72 3.06
C TRP A 43 -1.87 -3.89 4.59
N LYS A 44 -2.97 -4.34 5.20
CA LYS A 44 -3.04 -4.60 6.64
C LYS A 44 -2.11 -5.74 7.09
N ARG A 45 -1.83 -6.71 6.21
CA ARG A 45 -0.89 -7.82 6.46
C ARG A 45 0.56 -7.51 6.11
N ARG A 46 0.83 -6.43 5.39
CA ARG A 46 2.21 -6.03 5.04
C ARG A 46 2.87 -5.35 6.23
N THR A 47 4.17 -5.56 6.41
CA THR A 47 4.98 -4.86 7.41
C THR A 47 5.51 -3.53 6.87
N ALA A 48 5.78 -3.45 5.56
CA ALA A 48 6.25 -2.24 4.90
C ALA A 48 5.13 -1.49 4.16
N VAL A 49 5.12 -0.16 4.31
CA VAL A 49 4.22 0.78 3.61
C VAL A 49 4.83 1.24 2.27
N LYS A 50 6.15 1.31 2.25
CA LYS A 50 6.97 1.71 1.09
C LYS A 50 7.06 0.56 0.10
N ASP A 51 7.03 0.89 -1.19
CA ASP A 51 7.42 -0.05 -2.21
C ASP A 51 8.93 -0.31 -2.07
N LEU A 52 9.30 -1.58 -1.94
CA LEU A 52 10.68 -1.99 -1.88
C LEU A 52 11.17 -2.26 -3.32
N PRO A 53 12.40 -1.85 -3.67
CA PRO A 53 12.98 -2.22 -4.95
C PRO A 53 12.95 -3.74 -5.09
N THR A 54 12.26 -4.22 -6.12
CA THR A 54 12.10 -5.65 -6.39
C THR A 54 13.03 -6.00 -7.54
N GLY A 55 14.29 -6.29 -7.22
CA GLY A 55 15.32 -6.65 -8.19
C GLY A 55 16.59 -7.11 -7.49
N PRO A 56 17.46 -7.88 -8.16
CA PRO A 56 18.75 -8.24 -7.59
C PRO A 56 19.55 -6.96 -7.30
N LYS A 57 20.07 -6.85 -6.08
CA LYS A 57 20.92 -5.71 -5.67
C LYS A 57 22.19 -5.60 -6.51
N ASP A 58 22.62 -6.72 -7.07
CA ASP A 58 23.78 -6.84 -7.93
C ASP A 58 23.31 -7.29 -9.32
N VAL A 59 23.40 -6.41 -10.32
CA VAL A 59 23.22 -6.77 -11.72
C VAL A 59 24.43 -7.61 -12.12
N ARG A 60 24.28 -8.93 -12.12
CA ARG A 60 25.28 -9.82 -12.72
C ARG A 60 25.39 -9.48 -14.20
N SER A 61 26.54 -8.94 -14.59
CA SER A 61 26.95 -8.71 -15.99
C SER A 61 27.40 -10.00 -16.65
#